data_AF-X1R8T3-F1
#
_entry.id   AF-X1R8T3-F1
#
_cell.length_a   1.000
_cell.length_b   1.000
_cell.length_c   1.000
_cell.angle_alpha   90.00
_cell.angle_beta   90.00
_cell.angle_gamma   90.00
#
_symmetry.space_group_name_H-M   'P 1'
#
loop_
_entity.id
_entity.type
_entity.pdbx_description
1 polymer ?
#
loop_
_entity_poly.entity_id
_entity_poly.type
_entity_poly.pdbx_seq_one_letter_code
_entity_poly.pdbx_strand_id
1 'polypeptide(L)'
;MNVFTGDIEPGNVAIYRDTIAGVGDYHQAKEVLDLSGKYLAPGLINGHTHLESSMLDVAQYARAVVPRGTLAVVTDLHEIANVCGLEG
;
A
#
# COMPACT_ATOMS: atom_id res chain seq x y z
N MET A 1 10.13 7.91 6.73
CA MET A 1 10.16 7.04 7.92
C MET A 1 10.96 5.81 7.58
N ASN A 2 12.11 5.63 8.22
CA ASN A 2 12.90 4.42 8.10
C ASN A 2 12.33 3.37 9.06
N VAL A 3 11.60 2.39 8.52
CA VAL A 3 10.94 1.36 9.34
C VAL A 3 11.90 0.31 9.89
N PHE A 4 13.15 0.27 9.42
CA PHE A 4 14.17 -0.63 9.94
C PHE A 4 14.82 -0.08 11.21
N THR A 5 15.14 1.23 11.23
CA THR A 5 15.73 1.90 12.39
C THR A 5 14.69 2.46 13.34
N GLY A 6 13.49 2.80 12.83
CA GLY A 6 12.45 3.51 13.58
C GLY A 6 12.55 5.03 13.50
N ASP A 7 13.57 5.57 12.83
CA ASP A 7 13.85 7.01 12.78
C ASP A 7 13.13 7.73 11.62
N ILE A 8 12.94 9.04 11.80
CA ILE A 8 12.55 9.95 10.74
C ILE A 8 13.80 10.56 10.12
N GLU A 9 14.16 10.06 8.95
CA GLU A 9 15.32 10.53 8.19
C GLU A 9 14.87 11.52 7.08
N PRO A 10 15.54 12.68 6.94
CA PRO A 10 15.35 13.56 5.81
C PRO A 10 16.00 12.96 4.55
N GLY A 11 15.32 13.08 3.40
CA GLY A 11 15.85 12.63 2.12
C GLY A 11 14.76 12.48 1.07
N ASN A 12 15.18 12.15 -0.14
CA ASN A 12 14.31 11.94 -1.29
C ASN A 12 14.33 10.46 -1.70
N VAL A 13 13.25 9.99 -2.31
CA VAL A 13 13.15 8.64 -2.86
C VAL A 13 13.03 8.73 -4.38
N ALA A 14 13.99 8.15 -5.09
CA ALA A 14 13.98 8.06 -6.54
C ALA A 14 13.23 6.79 -6.98
N ILE A 15 12.31 6.93 -7.92
CA ILE A 15 11.52 5.83 -8.47
C ILE A 15 11.82 5.70 -9.95
N TYR A 16 12.09 4.49 -10.40
CA TYR A 16 12.21 4.15 -11.83
C TYR A 16 11.25 3.01 -12.14
N ARG A 17 10.22 3.32 -12.94
CA ARG A 17 9.12 2.40 -13.26
C ARG A 17 8.39 1.94 -12.00
N ASP A 18 8.40 0.65 -11.70
CA ASP A 18 7.75 -0.02 -10.58
C ASP A 18 8.67 -0.23 -9.37
N THR A 19 9.91 0.29 -9.44
CA THR A 19 10.95 0.00 -8.45
C THR A 19 11.48 1.28 -7.81
N ILE A 20 11.79 1.21 -6.52
CA ILE A 20 12.58 2.24 -5.82
C ILE A 20 14.02 2.13 -6.32
N ALA A 21 14.48 3.13 -7.06
CA ALA A 21 15.84 3.19 -7.61
C ALA A 21 16.88 3.61 -6.58
N GLY A 22 16.47 4.37 -5.55
CA GLY A 22 17.36 4.78 -4.47
C GLY A 22 16.68 5.67 -3.43
N VAL A 23 17.32 5.80 -2.27
CA VAL A 23 16.97 6.72 -1.19
C VAL A 23 18.20 7.59 -0.91
N GLY A 24 18.03 8.91 -0.91
CA GLY A 24 19.16 9.84 -0.77
C GLY A 24 18.84 11.24 -1.28
N ASP A 25 19.88 12.02 -1.58
CA ASP A 25 19.76 13.42 -1.95
C ASP A 25 19.50 13.62 -3.46
N TYR A 26 18.33 13.17 -3.93
CA TYR A 26 17.93 13.27 -5.34
C TYR A 26 16.95 14.42 -5.58
N HIS A 27 17.30 15.34 -6.49
CA HIS A 27 16.46 16.51 -6.81
C HIS A 27 15.99 16.60 -8.27
N GLN A 28 16.50 15.74 -9.15
CA GLN A 28 16.19 15.77 -10.58
C GLN A 28 15.53 14.47 -11.01
N ALA A 29 14.38 14.59 -11.65
CA ALA A 29 13.63 13.49 -12.25
C ALA A 29 12.76 14.02 -13.38
N LYS A 30 12.18 13.11 -14.18
CA LYS A 30 11.17 13.48 -15.18
C LYS A 30 9.95 14.17 -14.53
N GLU A 31 9.60 13.73 -13.34
CA GLU A 31 8.52 14.28 -12.52
C GLU A 31 9.00 14.34 -11.06
N VAL A 32 8.71 15.44 -10.38
CA VAL A 32 9.07 15.67 -8.98
C VAL A 32 7.81 15.95 -8.19
N LEU A 33 7.58 15.15 -7.15
CA LEU A 33 6.48 15.31 -6.20
C LEU A 33 7.02 15.89 -4.90
N ASP A 34 6.69 17.15 -4.60
CA ASP A 34 6.96 17.73 -3.28
C ASP A 34 5.92 17.25 -2.26
N LEU A 35 6.41 16.69 -1.15
CA LEU A 35 5.57 16.20 -0.06
C LEU A 35 5.15 17.32 0.91
N SER A 36 5.69 18.54 0.76
CA SER A 36 5.31 19.74 1.54
C SER A 36 5.32 19.50 3.05
N GLY A 37 6.40 18.87 3.55
CA GLY A 37 6.58 18.55 4.96
C GLY A 37 5.79 17.33 5.47
N LYS A 38 5.09 16.60 4.59
CA LYS A 38 4.47 15.31 4.94
C LYS A 38 5.53 14.21 5.05
N TYR A 39 5.14 13.12 5.71
CA TYR A 39 5.97 11.94 5.85
C TYR A 39 5.79 10.96 4.69
N LEU A 40 6.89 10.38 4.25
CA LEU A 40 6.90 9.23 3.35
C LEU A 40 7.06 7.94 4.16
N ALA A 41 6.21 6.96 3.88
CA ALA A 41 6.24 5.62 4.46
C ALA A 41 5.97 4.57 3.38
N PRO A 42 6.38 3.30 3.58
CA PRO A 42 5.93 2.20 2.75
C PRO A 42 4.41 2.07 2.75
N GLY A 43 3.85 1.51 1.68
CA GLY A 43 2.45 1.12 1.66
C GLY A 43 2.12 0.15 2.80
N LEU A 44 0.96 0.31 3.41
CA LEU A 44 0.50 -0.55 4.49
C LEU A 44 0.11 -1.93 3.93
N ILE A 45 0.39 -2.96 4.72
CA ILE A 45 0.00 -4.35 4.46
C ILE A 45 -0.99 -4.76 5.55
N ASN A 46 -2.22 -5.08 5.16
CA ASN A 46 -3.17 -5.70 6.08
C ASN A 46 -2.90 -7.20 6.15
N GLY A 47 -2.35 -7.65 7.28
CA GLY A 47 -1.87 -9.02 7.46
C GLY A 47 -2.95 -10.10 7.54
N HIS A 48 -4.21 -9.72 7.78
CA HIS A 48 -5.34 -10.63 7.75
C HIS A 48 -6.67 -9.86 7.75
N THR A 49 -7.55 -10.16 6.81
CA THR A 49 -8.93 -9.65 6.80
C THR A 49 -9.85 -10.58 6.02
N HIS A 50 -11.14 -10.33 6.13
CA HIS A 50 -12.17 -10.94 5.29
C HIS A 50 -12.79 -9.83 4.46
N LEU A 51 -12.61 -9.89 3.14
CA LEU A 51 -13.13 -8.85 2.26
C LEU A 51 -14.66 -8.85 2.30
N GLU A 52 -15.26 -10.03 2.40
CA GLU A 52 -16.69 -10.28 2.49
C GLU A 52 -17.36 -9.58 3.66
N SER A 53 -16.66 -9.49 4.80
CA SER A 53 -17.14 -8.79 6.00
C SER A 53 -17.33 -7.29 5.78
N SER A 54 -16.74 -6.71 4.73
CA SER A 54 -16.97 -5.31 4.35
C SER A 54 -18.32 -5.10 3.64
N MET A 55 -18.97 -6.17 3.19
CA MET A 55 -20.15 -6.15 2.32
C MET A 55 -19.92 -5.41 0.98
N LEU A 56 -18.67 -5.28 0.55
CA LEU A 56 -18.27 -4.65 -0.70
C LEU A 56 -17.75 -5.71 -1.69
N ASP A 57 -17.89 -5.42 -2.99
CA ASP A 57 -17.09 -6.12 -3.99
C ASP A 57 -15.60 -5.73 -3.90
N VAL A 58 -14.73 -6.53 -4.51
CA VAL A 58 -13.28 -6.34 -4.45
C VAL A 58 -12.84 -4.96 -4.95
N ALA A 59 -13.46 -4.44 -6.01
CA ALA A 59 -13.10 -3.15 -6.56
C ALA A 59 -13.56 -1.99 -5.65
N GLN A 60 -14.71 -2.12 -4.98
CA GLN A 60 -15.16 -1.15 -3.97
C GLN A 60 -14.30 -1.19 -2.72
N TYR A 61 -13.90 -2.38 -2.27
CA TYR A 61 -12.96 -2.51 -1.17
C TYR A 61 -11.62 -1.82 -1.49
N ALA A 62 -11.05 -2.09 -2.67
CA ALA A 62 -9.83 -1.43 -3.14
C ALA A 62 -9.98 0.10 -3.17
N ARG A 63 -11.11 0.62 -3.71
CA ARG A 63 -11.42 2.07 -3.70
C ARG A 63 -11.48 2.66 -2.28
N ALA A 64 -11.91 1.88 -1.29
CA ALA A 64 -12.01 2.35 0.09
C ALA A 64 -10.65 2.41 0.81
N VAL A 65 -9.75 1.44 0.54
CA VAL A 65 -8.51 1.26 1.33
C VAL A 65 -7.25 1.81 0.66
N VAL A 66 -7.16 1.80 -0.68
CA VAL A 66 -5.97 2.29 -1.41
C VAL A 66 -5.71 3.79 -1.15
N PRO A 67 -6.71 4.68 -1.17
CA PRO A 67 -6.50 6.10 -0.83
C PRO A 67 -6.03 6.33 0.61
N ARG A 68 -6.18 5.33 1.48
CA ARG A 68 -5.76 5.35 2.88
C ARG A 68 -4.41 4.65 3.10
N GLY A 69 -3.72 4.28 2.02
CA GLY A 69 -2.37 3.74 2.04
C GLY A 69 -2.26 2.22 2.20
N THR A 70 -3.36 1.47 2.24
CA THR A 70 -3.29 0.00 2.21
C THR A 70 -3.09 -0.47 0.78
N LEU A 71 -1.91 -1.00 0.48
CA LEU A 71 -1.51 -1.42 -0.87
C LEU A 71 -1.45 -2.94 -1.03
N ALA A 72 -1.49 -3.70 0.07
CA ALA A 72 -1.58 -5.15 0.06
C ALA A 72 -2.47 -5.64 1.20
N VAL A 73 -3.16 -6.75 0.95
CA VAL A 73 -4.06 -7.40 1.89
C VAL A 73 -3.89 -8.91 1.78
N VAL A 74 -3.76 -9.58 2.92
CA VAL A 74 -3.91 -11.03 3.01
C VAL A 74 -5.34 -11.30 3.42
N THR A 75 -6.13 -11.88 2.52
CA THR A 75 -7.54 -12.16 2.78
C THR A 75 -7.82 -13.65 2.65
N ASP A 76 -8.55 -14.15 3.63
CA ASP A 76 -9.15 -15.47 3.62
C ASP A 76 -10.56 -15.32 3.02
N LEU A 77 -10.85 -16.11 1.98
CA LEU A 77 -12.13 -16.08 1.25
C LEU A 77 -13.11 -17.17 1.75
N HIS A 78 -13.06 -17.54 3.03
CA HIS A 78 -13.87 -18.64 3.56
C HIS A 78 -15.36 -18.35 3.52
N GLU A 79 -15.80 -17.10 3.57
CA GLU A 79 -17.21 -16.76 3.48
C GLU A 79 -17.74 -17.07 2.08
N ILE A 80 -17.00 -16.69 1.03
CA ILE A 80 -17.30 -17.10 -0.35
C ILE A 80 -17.24 -18.62 -0.48
N ALA A 81 -16.18 -19.26 0.03
CA ALA A 81 -16.00 -20.71 -0.10
C ALA A 81 -17.09 -21.51 0.63
N ASN A 82 -17.57 -21.05 1.79
CA ASN A 82 -18.65 -21.73 2.52
C ASN A 82 -20.00 -21.65 1.80
N VAL A 83 -20.22 -20.62 0.96
CA VAL A 83 -21.47 -20.45 0.21
C VAL A 83 -21.40 -21.08 -1.17
N CYS A 84 -20.31 -20.84 -1.91
CA CYS A 84 -20.15 -21.22 -3.31
C CYS A 84 -19.28 -22.47 -3.51
N GLY A 85 -18.65 -23.00 -2.46
CA GLY A 85 -17.70 -24.09 -2.58
C GLY A 85 -16.42 -23.66 -3.30
N LEU A 86 -15.78 -24.60 -4.01
CA LEU A 86 -14.53 -24.37 -4.74
C LEU A 86 -14.68 -23.48 -5.99
N GLU A 87 -15.91 -23.27 -6.46
CA GLU A 87 -16.19 -22.38 -7.60
C GLU A 87 -16.20 -20.90 -7.20
N GLY A 88 -16.27 -20.63 -5.89
CA GLY A 88 -16.23 -19.29 -5.31
C GLY A 88 -14.90 -18.56 -5.51
#